data_AF-A0A6C0AY54-F1
#
_entry.id   AF-A0A6C0AY54-F1
#
_cell.length_a   1.000
_cell.length_b   1.000
_cell.length_c   1.000
_cell.angle_alpha   90.00
_cell.angle_beta   90.00
_cell.angle_gamma   90.00
#
_symmetry.space_group_name_H-M   'P 1'
#
loop_
_entity.id
_entity.type
_entity.pdbx_description
1 polymer ?
#
loop_
_entity_poly.entity_id
_entity_poly.type
_entity_poly.pdbx_seq_one_letter_code
_entity_poly.pdbx_strand_id
1 'polypeptide(L)'
;MKNWKYFKESLIINYKSWIALLISSYLVCDYNLFTGIYNYIIGMLYIYFGHIFYHSPLSTFYYYIHTYHHDHTDNNSILFEVVMEFVGTMMPIVVIYLLYKCERLILGFNPYVYLFFALFYSTVHIFNYTLLRYNNTHMEHHININGNYFPDICDLLFNTKHNPSDVENTDHWIPNIIAVTLFVLFAKNFYRKYKNKEFLKLLFFIIYGLMYDSIIIFGIYYYIKDLLENDILNKQKFENNICFIQKKLHNNL
;
A
#
# COMPACT_ATOMS: atom_id res chain seq x y z
N MET A 1 -25.58 8.48 -3.48
CA MET A 1 -24.62 7.71 -2.65
C MET A 1 -25.06 7.75 -1.19
N LYS A 2 -25.13 6.61 -0.50
CA LYS A 2 -25.58 6.53 0.91
C LYS A 2 -24.70 7.33 1.87
N ASN A 3 -23.41 7.51 1.56
CA ASN A 3 -22.43 8.16 2.44
C ASN A 3 -22.08 9.61 2.03
N TRP A 4 -22.88 10.26 1.19
CA TRP A 4 -22.56 11.60 0.65
C TRP A 4 -22.37 12.68 1.71
N LYS A 5 -23.13 12.59 2.82
CA LYS A 5 -22.96 13.49 3.97
C LYS A 5 -21.53 13.40 4.53
N TYR A 6 -21.07 12.18 4.80
CA TYR A 6 -19.76 11.92 5.39
C TYR A 6 -18.61 12.17 4.42
N PHE A 7 -18.82 11.94 3.12
CA PHE A 7 -17.86 12.35 2.09
C PHE A 7 -17.59 13.86 2.12
N LYS A 8 -18.64 14.68 2.23
CA LYS A 8 -18.48 16.14 2.37
C LYS A 8 -17.79 16.52 3.68
N GLU A 9 -18.13 15.83 4.76
CA GLU A 9 -17.50 16.02 6.06
C GLU A 9 -16.00 15.71 6.03
N SER A 10 -15.59 14.63 5.36
CA SER A 10 -14.17 14.29 5.14
C SER A 10 -13.42 15.37 4.36
N LEU A 11 -14.05 15.99 3.36
CA LEU A 11 -13.44 17.15 2.68
C LEU A 11 -13.24 18.35 3.61
N ILE A 12 -14.20 18.61 4.50
CA ILE A 12 -14.17 19.76 5.42
C ILE A 12 -13.17 19.54 6.54
N ILE A 13 -13.17 18.38 7.20
CA ILE A 13 -12.27 18.09 8.33
C ILE A 13 -10.81 18.04 7.83
N ASN A 14 -10.58 17.45 6.67
CA ASN A 14 -9.24 17.16 6.15
C ASN A 14 -8.72 18.19 5.14
N TYR A 15 -9.33 19.37 5.06
CA TYR A 15 -8.98 20.41 4.08
C TYR A 15 -7.50 20.80 4.11
N LYS A 16 -6.85 20.77 5.29
CA LYS A 16 -5.42 21.09 5.43
C LYS A 16 -4.55 20.07 4.71
N SER A 17 -4.81 18.78 4.92
CA SER A 17 -4.09 17.68 4.25
C SER A 17 -4.35 17.70 2.74
N TRP A 18 -5.58 18.01 2.31
CA TRP A 18 -5.89 18.19 0.88
C TRP A 18 -5.12 19.35 0.25
N ILE A 19 -5.07 20.51 0.92
CA ILE A 19 -4.29 21.65 0.46
C ILE A 19 -2.80 21.31 0.41
N ALA A 20 -2.27 20.63 1.43
CA ALA A 20 -0.87 20.21 1.47
C ALA A 20 -0.54 19.26 0.31
N LEU A 21 -1.35 18.23 0.07
CA LEU A 21 -1.18 17.29 -1.05
C LEU A 21 -1.25 17.98 -2.42
N LEU A 22 -2.15 18.95 -2.58
CA LEU A 22 -2.27 19.73 -3.81
C LEU A 22 -1.06 20.62 -4.06
N ILE A 23 -0.57 21.33 -3.02
CA ILE A 23 0.64 22.14 -3.10
C ILE A 23 1.84 21.26 -3.43
N SER A 24 2.00 20.13 -2.74
CA SER A 24 3.07 19.16 -3.01
C SER A 24 3.05 18.67 -4.45
N SER A 25 1.89 18.26 -4.96
CA SER A 25 1.73 17.80 -6.34
C SER A 25 2.06 18.91 -7.35
N TYR A 26 1.64 20.15 -7.07
CA TYR A 26 1.97 21.32 -7.89
C TYR A 26 3.48 21.59 -7.94
N LEU A 27 4.16 21.58 -6.80
CA LEU A 27 5.62 21.79 -6.72
C LEU A 27 6.38 20.66 -7.44
N VAL A 28 6.01 19.41 -7.15
CA VAL A 28 6.64 18.22 -7.74
C VAL A 28 6.41 18.15 -9.25
N CYS A 29 5.32 18.74 -9.76
CA CYS A 29 5.01 18.78 -11.17
C CYS A 29 5.50 20.05 -11.91
N ASP A 30 6.57 20.70 -11.45
CA ASP A 30 7.11 21.92 -12.07
C ASP A 30 6.06 23.03 -12.25
N TYR A 31 5.20 23.21 -11.24
CA TYR A 31 4.20 24.26 -11.23
C TYR A 31 3.10 24.10 -12.30
N ASN A 32 2.92 22.89 -12.84
CA ASN A 32 1.76 22.58 -13.67
C ASN A 32 0.59 22.07 -12.82
N LEU A 33 -0.34 22.98 -12.49
CA LEU A 33 -1.47 22.71 -11.60
C LEU A 33 -2.39 21.60 -12.13
N PHE A 34 -2.78 21.64 -13.41
CA PHE A 34 -3.70 20.66 -13.98
C PHE A 34 -3.08 19.26 -14.00
N THR A 35 -1.81 19.15 -14.39
CA THR A 35 -1.09 17.87 -14.35
C THR A 35 -0.94 17.38 -12.91
N GLY A 36 -0.65 18.27 -11.96
CA GLY A 36 -0.59 17.94 -10.54
C GLY A 36 -1.90 17.37 -10.00
N ILE A 37 -3.04 18.05 -10.25
CA ILE A 37 -4.39 17.60 -9.84
C ILE A 37 -4.73 16.26 -10.50
N TYR A 38 -4.47 16.12 -11.80
CA TYR A 38 -4.76 14.89 -12.53
C TYR A 38 -3.97 13.70 -11.96
N ASN A 39 -2.64 13.82 -11.84
CA ASN A 39 -1.81 12.74 -11.27
C ASN A 39 -2.17 12.46 -9.81
N TYR A 40 -2.60 13.48 -9.07
CA TYR A 40 -3.07 13.32 -7.69
C TYR A 40 -4.30 12.42 -7.59
N ILE A 41 -5.33 12.69 -8.39
CA ILE A 41 -6.55 11.88 -8.41
C ILE A 41 -6.23 10.45 -8.84
N ILE A 42 -5.44 10.28 -9.91
CA ILE A 42 -5.06 8.94 -10.37
C ILE A 42 -4.21 8.20 -9.33
N GLY A 43 -3.26 8.87 -8.68
CA GLY A 43 -2.42 8.29 -7.63
C GLY A 43 -3.23 7.78 -6.44
N MET A 44 -4.19 8.58 -5.95
CA MET A 44 -5.10 8.15 -4.87
C MET A 44 -5.94 6.93 -5.26
N LEU A 45 -6.58 6.97 -6.44
CA LEU A 45 -7.37 5.84 -6.92
C LEU A 45 -6.50 4.60 -7.11
N TYR A 46 -5.28 4.77 -7.58
CA TYR A 46 -4.34 3.67 -7.78
C TYR A 46 -3.95 3.00 -6.47
N ILE A 47 -3.62 3.76 -5.43
CA ILE A 47 -3.32 3.21 -4.09
C ILE A 47 -4.55 2.47 -3.55
N TYR A 48 -5.72 3.09 -3.60
CA TYR A 48 -6.97 2.50 -3.09
C TYR A 48 -7.30 1.16 -3.78
N PHE A 49 -7.32 1.14 -5.11
CA PHE A 49 -7.60 -0.11 -5.85
C PHE A 49 -6.44 -1.10 -5.77
N GLY A 50 -5.20 -0.62 -5.64
CA GLY A 50 -4.02 -1.45 -5.40
C GLY A 50 -4.12 -2.21 -4.09
N HIS A 51 -4.52 -1.54 -3.01
CA HIS A 51 -4.73 -2.17 -1.71
C HIS A 51 -5.85 -3.22 -1.76
N ILE A 52 -6.99 -2.92 -2.40
CA ILE A 52 -8.04 -3.93 -2.65
C ILE A 52 -7.48 -5.12 -3.44
N PHE A 53 -6.64 -4.85 -4.44
CA PHE A 53 -6.02 -5.90 -5.24
C PHE A 53 -5.06 -6.76 -4.40
N TYR A 54 -4.34 -6.19 -3.44
CA TYR A 54 -3.47 -6.95 -2.53
C TYR A 54 -4.26 -7.90 -1.64
N HIS A 55 -5.50 -7.58 -1.27
CA HIS A 55 -6.42 -8.52 -0.60
C HIS A 55 -7.00 -9.60 -1.51
N SER A 56 -6.77 -9.53 -2.83
CA SER A 56 -7.24 -10.53 -3.78
C SER A 56 -6.19 -11.63 -4.00
N PRO A 57 -6.55 -12.92 -3.93
CA PRO A 57 -5.65 -14.03 -4.29
C PRO A 57 -5.07 -13.92 -5.71
N LEU A 58 -5.72 -13.16 -6.60
CA LEU A 58 -5.23 -12.87 -7.96
C LEU A 58 -3.92 -12.07 -7.97
N SER A 59 -3.60 -11.35 -6.88
CA SER A 59 -2.34 -10.61 -6.74
C SER A 59 -1.16 -11.49 -6.31
N THR A 60 -1.41 -12.78 -6.05
CA THR A 60 -0.39 -13.82 -5.82
C THR A 60 0.59 -13.48 -4.69
N PHE A 61 1.82 -13.08 -5.01
CA PHE A 61 2.84 -12.76 -4.02
C PHE A 61 2.42 -11.58 -3.14
N TYR A 62 1.80 -10.54 -3.71
CA TYR A 62 1.28 -9.40 -2.96
C TYR A 62 0.27 -9.84 -1.90
N TYR A 63 -0.65 -10.75 -2.25
CA TYR A 63 -1.61 -11.33 -1.32
C TYR A 63 -0.97 -12.02 -0.13
N TYR A 64 0.06 -12.84 -0.35
CA TYR A 64 0.72 -13.54 0.75
C TYR A 64 1.49 -12.59 1.67
N ILE A 65 2.17 -11.58 1.12
CA ILE A 65 2.88 -10.58 1.94
C ILE A 65 1.88 -9.77 2.74
N HIS A 66 0.83 -9.29 2.09
CA HIS A 66 -0.15 -8.45 2.75
C HIS A 66 -0.90 -9.25 3.82
N THR A 67 -1.28 -10.50 3.55
CA THR A 67 -1.84 -11.41 4.57
C THR A 67 -0.86 -11.60 5.75
N TYR A 68 0.44 -11.81 5.47
CA TYR A 68 1.45 -11.86 6.54
C TYR A 68 1.45 -10.59 7.39
N HIS A 69 1.31 -9.42 6.76
CA HIS A 69 1.23 -8.14 7.45
C HIS A 69 0.01 -8.01 8.36
N HIS A 70 -1.15 -8.51 7.92
CA HIS A 70 -2.37 -8.58 8.74
C HIS A 70 -2.22 -9.51 9.95
N ASP A 71 -1.51 -10.63 9.76
CA ASP A 71 -1.37 -11.66 10.79
C ASP A 71 -0.24 -11.37 11.80
N HIS A 72 0.71 -10.50 11.46
CA HIS A 72 1.95 -10.32 12.22
C HIS A 72 2.35 -8.85 12.41
N THR A 73 2.93 -8.54 13.57
CA THR A 73 3.44 -7.20 13.90
C THR A 73 4.97 -7.15 14.06
N ASP A 74 5.68 -8.16 13.57
CA ASP A 74 7.14 -8.25 13.69
C ASP A 74 7.87 -7.40 12.62
N ASN A 75 9.19 -7.28 12.74
CA ASN A 75 9.99 -6.45 11.85
C ASN A 75 9.93 -6.89 10.38
N ASN A 76 9.72 -8.18 10.09
CA ASN A 76 9.57 -8.64 8.71
C ASN A 76 8.23 -8.20 8.13
N SER A 77 7.16 -8.20 8.93
CA SER A 77 5.84 -7.70 8.51
C SER A 77 5.97 -6.23 8.08
N ILE A 78 6.61 -5.41 8.93
CA ILE A 78 6.85 -4.00 8.61
C ILE A 78 7.73 -3.85 7.36
N LEU A 79 8.87 -4.55 7.29
CA LEU A 79 9.80 -4.43 6.16
C LEU A 79 9.14 -4.80 4.83
N PHE A 80 8.52 -5.98 4.76
CA PHE A 80 7.98 -6.49 3.51
C PHE A 80 6.71 -5.76 3.10
N GLU A 81 5.90 -5.25 4.02
CA GLU A 81 4.79 -4.35 3.70
C GLU A 81 5.31 -3.11 2.97
N VAL A 82 6.34 -2.45 3.51
CA VAL A 82 6.90 -1.23 2.90
C VAL A 82 7.50 -1.48 1.53
N VAL A 83 8.23 -2.57 1.39
CA VAL A 83 8.81 -2.97 0.10
C VAL A 83 7.67 -3.23 -0.91
N MET A 84 6.63 -3.94 -0.50
CA MET A 84 5.48 -4.29 -1.32
C MET A 84 4.67 -3.07 -1.74
N GLU A 85 4.35 -2.17 -0.82
CA GLU A 85 3.65 -0.91 -1.10
C GLU A 85 4.46 0.01 -2.03
N PHE A 86 5.77 0.13 -1.81
CA PHE A 86 6.63 0.96 -2.66
C PHE A 86 6.73 0.39 -4.07
N VAL A 87 7.04 -0.90 -4.20
CA VAL A 87 7.18 -1.58 -5.50
C VAL A 87 5.86 -1.56 -6.25
N GLY A 88 4.77 -1.91 -5.56
CA GLY A 88 3.42 -1.88 -6.09
C GLY A 88 3.04 -0.48 -6.58
N THR A 89 3.26 0.56 -5.77
CA THR A 89 2.93 1.94 -6.18
C THR A 89 3.76 2.44 -7.36
N MET A 90 5.02 2.01 -7.47
CA MET A 90 5.94 2.39 -8.54
C MET A 90 5.77 1.58 -9.84
N MET A 91 5.05 0.45 -9.79
CA MET A 91 4.88 -0.47 -10.91
C MET A 91 4.37 0.20 -12.21
N PRO A 92 3.41 1.14 -12.20
CA PRO A 92 2.96 1.79 -13.43
C PRO A 92 4.08 2.55 -14.13
N ILE A 93 4.96 3.23 -13.38
CA ILE A 93 6.11 3.95 -13.97
C ILE A 93 7.06 2.97 -14.63
N VAL A 94 7.37 1.86 -13.94
CA VAL A 94 8.28 0.83 -14.45
C VAL A 94 7.73 0.21 -15.73
N VAL A 95 6.46 -0.18 -15.75
CA VAL A 95 5.80 -0.75 -16.93
C VAL A 95 5.76 0.25 -18.08
N ILE A 96 5.37 1.51 -17.84
CA ILE A 96 5.36 2.55 -18.88
C ILE A 96 6.76 2.79 -19.43
N TYR A 97 7.78 2.83 -18.57
CA TYR A 97 9.16 2.99 -19.01
C TYR A 97 9.60 1.81 -19.89
N LEU A 98 9.33 0.57 -19.49
CA LEU A 98 9.73 -0.62 -20.26
C LEU A 98 9.02 -0.69 -21.62
N LEU A 99 7.74 -0.32 -21.69
CA LEU A 99 6.95 -0.37 -22.93
C LEU A 99 7.25 0.80 -23.88
N TYR A 100 7.49 2.01 -23.36
CA TYR A 100 7.54 3.24 -24.16
C TYR A 100 8.86 4.01 -24.07
N LYS A 101 9.86 3.47 -23.36
CA LYS A 101 11.18 4.09 -23.12
C LYS A 101 11.13 5.52 -22.55
N CYS A 102 9.99 5.93 -21.99
CA CYS A 102 9.72 7.28 -21.49
C CYS A 102 9.94 8.45 -22.48
N GLU A 103 10.11 8.20 -23.79
CA GLU A 103 10.37 9.28 -24.77
C GLU A 103 9.13 10.10 -25.12
N ARG A 104 7.94 9.54 -24.84
CA ARG A 104 6.68 10.26 -24.87
C ARG A 104 5.95 9.97 -23.58
N LEU A 105 5.84 10.97 -22.71
CA LEU A 105 4.88 10.99 -21.60
C LEU A 105 3.47 11.04 -22.18
N ILE A 106 3.06 9.92 -22.79
CA ILE A 106 1.71 9.70 -23.30
C ILE A 106 0.82 9.73 -22.04
N LEU A 107 -0.13 10.67 -21.99
CA LEU A 107 -1.16 10.85 -20.94
C LEU A 107 -0.80 11.73 -19.73
N GLY A 108 0.23 12.59 -19.80
CA GLY A 108 0.47 13.58 -18.73
C GLY A 108 0.89 12.96 -17.39
N PHE A 109 1.40 11.73 -17.40
CA PHE A 109 2.00 11.09 -16.22
C PHE A 109 3.25 11.86 -15.76
N ASN A 110 3.40 12.07 -14.46
CA ASN A 110 4.62 12.65 -13.90
C ASN A 110 5.30 11.65 -12.95
N PRO A 111 6.48 11.09 -13.30
CA PRO A 111 7.12 10.06 -12.48
C PRO A 111 7.48 10.55 -11.07
N TYR A 112 7.71 11.85 -10.89
CA TYR A 112 8.00 12.41 -9.58
C TYR A 112 6.75 12.49 -8.69
N VAL A 113 5.56 12.68 -9.27
CA VAL A 113 4.31 12.66 -8.51
C VAL A 113 4.02 11.24 -8.02
N TYR A 114 4.23 10.22 -8.84
CA TYR A 114 4.09 8.82 -8.40
C TYR A 114 5.14 8.41 -7.36
N LEU A 115 6.39 8.87 -7.52
CA LEU A 115 7.41 8.69 -6.47
C LEU A 115 6.98 9.36 -5.15
N PHE A 116 6.40 10.56 -5.23
CA PHE A 116 5.80 11.21 -4.06
C PHE A 116 4.71 10.35 -3.43
N PHE A 117 3.79 9.78 -4.22
CA PHE A 117 2.73 8.91 -3.69
C PHE A 117 3.24 7.61 -3.09
N ALA A 118 4.19 6.94 -3.74
CA ALA A 118 4.80 5.71 -3.21
C ALA A 118 5.41 5.95 -1.83
N LEU A 119 6.17 7.04 -1.68
CA LEU A 119 6.79 7.39 -0.41
C LEU A 119 5.76 7.92 0.60
N PHE A 120 4.81 8.76 0.17
CA PHE A 120 3.78 9.30 1.05
C PHE A 120 2.92 8.19 1.65
N TYR A 121 2.43 7.28 0.83
CA TYR A 121 1.61 6.16 1.26
C TYR A 121 2.37 5.28 2.26
N SER A 122 3.58 4.81 1.89
CA SER A 122 4.38 3.98 2.78
C SER A 122 4.78 4.69 4.07
N THR A 123 5.10 5.99 4.02
CA THR A 123 5.45 6.73 5.25
C THR A 123 4.26 6.89 6.18
N VAL A 124 3.06 7.18 5.67
CA VAL A 124 1.84 7.20 6.49
C VAL A 124 1.56 5.82 7.07
N HIS A 125 1.64 4.77 6.26
CA HIS A 125 1.36 3.40 6.69
C HIS A 125 2.30 2.95 7.83
N ILE A 126 3.61 3.21 7.69
CA ILE A 126 4.60 2.86 8.71
C ILE A 126 4.49 3.78 9.93
N PHE A 127 4.71 5.08 9.75
CA PHE A 127 4.91 5.96 10.88
C PHE A 127 3.58 6.22 11.59
N ASN A 128 2.53 6.51 10.84
CA ASN A 128 1.28 6.93 11.44
C ASN A 128 0.39 5.76 11.85
N TYR A 129 0.28 4.72 11.03
CA TYR A 129 -0.61 3.61 11.31
C TYR A 129 0.07 2.48 12.07
N THR A 130 1.30 2.10 11.70
CA THR A 130 1.99 0.98 12.33
C THR A 130 2.64 1.38 13.66
N LEU A 131 3.48 2.43 13.65
CA LEU A 131 4.32 2.82 14.80
C LEU A 131 3.60 3.71 15.81
N LEU A 132 2.98 4.81 15.34
CA LEU A 132 2.36 5.81 16.21
C LEU A 132 0.88 5.57 16.48
N ARG A 133 0.20 4.81 15.62
CA ARG A 133 -1.22 4.42 15.73
C ARG A 133 -2.13 5.62 16.03
N TYR A 134 -2.02 6.68 15.22
CA TYR A 134 -2.75 7.94 15.44
C TYR A 134 -4.28 7.80 15.49
N ASN A 135 -4.83 6.81 14.80
CA ASN A 135 -6.25 6.48 14.82
C ASN A 135 -6.45 4.97 14.67
N ASN A 136 -7.70 4.54 14.80
CA ASN A 136 -8.09 3.14 14.73
C ASN A 136 -8.55 2.70 13.34
N THR A 137 -8.69 3.60 12.36
CA THR A 137 -9.27 3.27 11.03
C THR A 137 -8.49 2.15 10.35
N HIS A 138 -7.16 2.21 10.39
CA HIS A 138 -6.30 1.15 9.86
C HIS A 138 -6.31 -0.11 10.74
N MET A 139 -6.40 0.01 12.06
CA MET A 139 -6.51 -1.16 12.95
C MET A 139 -7.83 -1.91 12.72
N GLU A 140 -8.93 -1.21 12.46
CA GLU A 140 -10.21 -1.80 12.07
C GLU A 140 -10.11 -2.57 10.75
N HIS A 141 -9.31 -2.06 9.80
CA HIS A 141 -8.98 -2.77 8.56
C HIS A 141 -8.24 -4.09 8.85
N HIS A 142 -7.27 -4.09 9.76
CA HIS A 142 -6.58 -5.33 10.21
C HIS A 142 -7.51 -6.36 10.84
N ILE A 143 -8.57 -5.91 11.53
CA ILE A 143 -9.58 -6.79 12.13
C ILE A 143 -10.57 -7.30 11.08
N ASN A 144 -10.94 -6.46 10.11
CA ASN A 144 -11.87 -6.80 9.03
C ASN A 144 -11.41 -6.24 7.69
N ILE A 145 -10.79 -7.10 6.89
CA ILE A 145 -10.16 -6.75 5.60
C ILE A 145 -11.14 -6.26 4.51
N ASN A 146 -12.45 -6.28 4.74
CA ASN A 146 -13.47 -5.94 3.75
C ASN A 146 -13.78 -4.44 3.65
N GLY A 147 -12.89 -3.57 4.10
CA GLY A 147 -13.10 -2.12 4.08
C GLY A 147 -11.97 -1.32 4.72
N ASN A 148 -12.12 0.01 4.76
CA ASN A 148 -11.09 0.94 5.25
C ASN A 148 -9.73 0.78 4.52
N TYR A 149 -9.75 0.73 3.18
CA TYR A 149 -8.58 0.49 2.33
C TYR A 149 -7.64 1.68 2.16
N PHE A 150 -7.98 2.88 2.65
CA PHE A 150 -7.19 4.10 2.48
C PHE A 150 -7.14 4.64 1.03
N PRO A 151 -7.20 5.97 0.84
CA PRO A 151 -7.52 6.99 1.84
C PRO A 151 -9.02 6.99 2.20
N ASP A 152 -9.36 7.44 3.40
CA ASP A 152 -10.74 7.44 3.94
C ASP A 152 -11.80 8.01 2.98
N ILE A 153 -11.43 9.03 2.20
CA ILE A 153 -12.31 9.63 1.20
C ILE A 153 -12.70 8.67 0.06
N CYS A 154 -11.81 7.77 -0.35
CA CYS A 154 -12.09 6.74 -1.33
C CYS A 154 -13.03 5.70 -0.73
N ASP A 155 -12.81 5.29 0.53
CA ASP A 155 -13.71 4.36 1.22
C ASP A 155 -15.14 4.92 1.36
N LEU A 156 -15.27 6.22 1.61
CA LEU A 156 -16.56 6.92 1.63
C LEU A 156 -17.20 7.02 0.23
N LEU A 157 -16.40 7.26 -0.81
CA LEU A 157 -16.84 7.35 -2.21
C LEU A 157 -17.34 6.00 -2.75
N PHE A 158 -16.61 4.93 -2.46
CA PHE A 158 -16.90 3.58 -2.94
C PHE A 158 -17.70 2.71 -1.96
N ASN A 159 -18.09 3.29 -0.81
CA ASN A 159 -18.91 2.63 0.21
C ASN A 159 -18.25 1.36 0.80
N THR A 160 -16.95 1.45 1.07
CA THR A 160 -16.13 0.43 1.73
C THR A 160 -15.67 0.85 3.13
N LYS A 161 -16.04 2.04 3.61
CA LYS A 161 -15.77 2.43 5.01
C LYS A 161 -16.65 1.61 5.95
N HIS A 162 -16.06 0.98 6.98
CA HIS A 162 -16.81 0.16 7.95
C HIS A 162 -17.84 0.99 8.73
N ASN A 163 -17.41 2.14 9.26
CA ASN A 163 -18.28 3.07 9.96
C ASN A 163 -18.23 4.45 9.27
N PRO A 164 -19.19 4.75 8.35
CA PRO A 164 -19.21 6.03 7.63
C PRO A 164 -19.29 7.27 8.53
N SER A 165 -19.79 7.14 9.76
CA SER A 165 -19.90 8.26 10.70
C SER A 165 -18.59 8.63 11.40
N ASP A 166 -17.60 7.76 11.38
CA ASP A 166 -16.29 7.99 11.99
C ASP A 166 -15.27 8.44 10.94
N VAL A 167 -15.44 9.67 10.45
CA VAL A 167 -14.57 10.27 9.43
C VAL A 167 -13.16 10.48 9.99
N GLU A 168 -12.15 9.95 9.30
CA GLU A 168 -10.76 10.04 9.76
C GLU A 168 -10.26 11.49 9.72
N ASN A 169 -9.61 11.97 10.78
CA ASN A 169 -8.86 13.22 10.77
C ASN A 169 -7.42 12.96 10.30
N THR A 170 -7.05 13.55 9.17
CA THR A 170 -5.78 13.28 8.48
C THR A 170 -4.71 14.35 8.71
N ASP A 171 -4.86 15.26 9.70
CA ASP A 171 -3.87 16.31 9.99
C ASP A 171 -2.47 15.73 10.31
N HIS A 172 -2.44 14.52 10.89
CA HIS A 172 -1.23 13.76 11.19
C HIS A 172 -0.44 13.31 9.94
N TRP A 173 -1.02 13.40 8.73
CA TRP A 173 -0.33 13.14 7.47
C TRP A 173 0.59 14.29 7.04
N ILE A 174 0.32 15.52 7.48
CA ILE A 174 1.00 16.74 7.02
C ILE A 174 2.53 16.67 7.17
N PRO A 175 3.10 16.17 8.30
CA PRO A 175 4.55 16.01 8.42
C PRO A 175 5.15 15.10 7.32
N ASN A 176 4.50 13.98 7.00
CA ASN A 176 4.93 13.07 5.93
C ASN A 176 4.85 13.75 4.57
N ILE A 177 3.74 14.46 4.30
CA ILE A 177 3.55 15.21 3.05
C ILE A 177 4.72 16.19 2.86
N ILE A 178 5.06 16.99 3.88
CA ILE A 178 6.16 17.96 3.80
C ILE A 178 7.51 17.25 3.59
N ALA A 179 7.83 16.25 4.43
CA ALA A 179 9.12 15.55 4.37
C ALA A 179 9.33 14.87 3.01
N VAL A 180 8.33 14.13 2.53
CA VAL A 180 8.38 13.45 1.23
C VAL A 180 8.46 14.44 0.08
N THR A 181 7.75 15.58 0.15
CA THR A 181 7.84 16.64 -0.87
C THR A 181 9.26 17.16 -1.00
N LEU A 182 9.91 17.49 0.13
CA LEU A 182 11.29 17.97 0.14
C LEU A 182 12.25 16.92 -0.43
N PHE A 183 12.08 15.66 -0.03
CA PHE A 183 12.88 14.56 -0.56
C PHE A 183 12.72 14.40 -2.08
N VAL A 184 11.50 14.41 -2.60
CA VAL A 184 11.23 14.25 -4.04
C VAL A 184 11.78 15.44 -4.82
N LEU A 185 11.64 16.67 -4.32
CA LEU A 185 12.24 17.85 -4.95
C LEU A 185 13.77 17.77 -4.98
N PHE A 186 14.38 17.29 -3.89
CA PHE A 186 15.82 17.02 -3.85
C PHE A 186 16.23 15.96 -4.89
N ALA A 187 15.57 14.80 -4.90
CA ALA A 187 15.85 13.71 -5.84
C ALA A 187 15.68 14.15 -7.30
N LYS A 188 14.63 14.92 -7.58
CA LYS A 188 14.37 15.51 -8.89
C LYS A 188 15.48 16.47 -9.32
N ASN A 189 15.89 17.38 -8.44
CA ASN A 189 16.96 18.33 -8.72
C ASN A 189 18.31 17.62 -8.92
N PHE A 190 18.60 16.62 -8.10
CA PHE A 190 19.79 15.77 -8.22
C PHE A 190 19.82 15.06 -9.58
N TYR A 191 18.73 14.38 -9.96
CA TYR A 191 18.63 13.69 -11.25
C TYR A 191 18.80 14.64 -12.45
N ARG A 192 18.26 15.86 -12.37
CA ARG A 192 18.40 16.87 -13.43
C ARG A 192 19.86 17.31 -13.64
N LYS A 193 20.61 17.48 -12.55
CA LYS A 193 22.00 17.93 -12.56
C LYS A 193 23.02 16.82 -12.81
N TYR A 194 22.67 15.58 -12.49
CA TYR A 194 23.58 14.45 -12.64
C TYR A 194 23.88 14.17 -14.12
N LYS A 195 25.17 14.11 -14.47
CA LYS A 195 25.62 13.98 -15.86
C LYS A 195 25.28 12.61 -16.46
N ASN A 196 25.43 11.54 -15.69
CA ASN A 196 25.24 10.17 -16.18
C ASN A 196 23.85 9.63 -15.84
N LYS A 197 22.81 10.15 -16.49
CA LYS A 197 21.42 9.74 -16.22
C LYS A 197 21.16 8.26 -16.47
N GLU A 198 21.83 7.66 -17.45
CA GLU A 198 21.72 6.23 -17.74
C GLU A 198 22.20 5.36 -16.58
N PHE A 199 23.28 5.76 -15.90
CA PHE A 199 23.71 5.07 -14.68
C PHE A 199 22.65 5.15 -13.57
N LEU A 200 22.03 6.31 -13.34
CA LEU A 200 20.96 6.42 -12.32
C LEU A 200 19.73 5.59 -12.66
N LYS A 201 19.35 5.54 -13.95
CA LYS A 201 18.26 4.68 -14.41
C LYS A 201 18.59 3.21 -14.18
N LEU A 202 19.78 2.77 -14.58
CA LEU A 202 20.24 1.40 -14.36
C LEU A 202 20.22 1.05 -12.87
N LEU A 203 20.76 1.91 -12.02
CA LEU A 203 20.76 1.72 -10.57
C LEU A 203 19.34 1.61 -10.02
N PHE A 204 18.42 2.49 -10.46
CA PHE A 204 17.01 2.43 -10.08
C PHE A 204 16.38 1.08 -10.46
N PHE A 205 16.58 0.60 -11.70
CA PHE A 205 16.03 -0.68 -12.14
C PHE A 205 16.63 -1.86 -11.39
N ILE A 206 17.92 -1.83 -11.06
CA ILE A 206 18.56 -2.88 -10.25
C ILE A 206 17.93 -2.89 -8.85
N ILE A 207 17.82 -1.74 -8.18
CA ILE A 207 17.23 -1.66 -6.83
C ILE A 207 15.77 -2.11 -6.86
N TYR A 208 14.98 -1.60 -7.80
CA TYR A 208 13.59 -2.00 -7.96
C TYR A 208 13.45 -3.50 -8.24
N GLY A 209 14.30 -4.06 -9.10
CA GLY A 209 14.33 -5.49 -9.39
C GLY A 209 14.62 -6.33 -8.15
N LEU A 210 15.63 -5.96 -7.36
CA LEU A 210 15.95 -6.63 -6.10
C LEU A 210 14.80 -6.56 -5.08
N MET A 211 14.10 -5.42 -5.00
CA MET A 211 12.92 -5.28 -4.15
C MET A 211 11.78 -6.19 -4.63
N TYR A 212 11.52 -6.23 -5.93
CA TYR A 212 10.50 -7.12 -6.52
C TYR A 212 10.83 -8.60 -6.33
N ASP A 213 12.09 -8.99 -6.52
CA ASP A 213 12.55 -10.36 -6.25
C ASP A 213 12.38 -10.73 -4.77
N SER A 214 12.64 -9.79 -3.86
CA SER A 214 12.43 -10.03 -2.42
C SER A 214 10.95 -10.28 -2.08
N ILE A 215 10.02 -9.60 -2.76
CA ILE A 215 8.58 -9.84 -2.63
C ILE A 215 8.23 -11.26 -3.09
N ILE A 216 8.76 -11.68 -4.24
CA ILE A 216 8.51 -13.04 -4.76
C ILE A 216 9.04 -14.08 -3.78
N ILE A 217 10.29 -13.96 -3.35
CA ILE A 217 10.95 -14.93 -2.47
C ILE A 217 10.20 -15.03 -1.14
N PHE A 218 9.86 -13.90 -0.53
CA PHE A 218 9.14 -13.88 0.74
C PHE A 218 7.71 -14.41 0.59
N GLY A 219 7.00 -14.04 -0.48
CA GLY A 219 5.68 -14.57 -0.79
C GLY A 219 5.67 -16.09 -0.99
N ILE A 220 6.65 -16.64 -1.71
CA ILE A 220 6.82 -18.10 -1.88
C ILE A 220 7.13 -18.76 -0.53
N TYR A 221 8.05 -18.18 0.24
CA TYR A 221 8.41 -18.70 1.56
C TYR A 221 7.19 -18.78 2.47
N TYR A 222 6.40 -17.71 2.57
CA TYR A 222 5.23 -17.66 3.44
C TYR A 222 4.13 -18.62 2.94
N TYR A 223 3.90 -18.70 1.64
CA TYR A 223 2.98 -19.66 1.05
C TYR A 223 3.34 -21.12 1.40
N ILE A 224 4.62 -21.50 1.26
CA ILE A 224 5.08 -22.84 1.63
C ILE A 224 4.92 -23.09 3.12
N LYS A 225 5.24 -22.09 3.96
CA LYS A 225 5.08 -22.17 5.41
C LYS A 225 3.62 -22.43 5.80
N ASP A 226 2.69 -21.65 5.26
CA ASP A 226 1.25 -21.79 5.51
C ASP A 226 0.72 -23.17 5.06
N LEU A 227 1.16 -23.67 3.89
CA LEU A 227 0.81 -25.02 3.43
C LEU A 227 1.28 -26.11 4.42
N LEU A 228 2.50 -26.00 4.93
CA LEU A 228 3.05 -26.98 5.88
C LEU A 228 2.34 -26.93 7.23
N GLU A 229 2.03 -25.74 7.74
CA GLU A 229 1.30 -25.57 9.01
C GLU A 229 -0.12 -26.14 8.92
N ASN A 230 -0.83 -25.88 7.81
CA ASN A 230 -2.16 -26.43 7.56
C ASN A 230 -2.15 -27.96 7.43
N ASP A 231 -1.14 -28.55 6.80
CA ASP A 231 -1.00 -30.01 6.72
C ASP A 231 -0.77 -30.65 8.09
N ILE A 232 0.08 -30.03 8.93
CA ILE A 232 0.32 -30.46 10.32
C ILE A 232 -0.97 -30.41 11.13
N LEU A 233 -1.73 -29.32 11.04
CA LEU A 233 -3.02 -29.17 11.73
C LEU A 233 -4.03 -30.24 11.31
N ASN A 234 -4.12 -30.51 10.00
CA ASN A 234 -5.00 -31.56 9.46
C ASN A 234 -4.59 -32.95 9.96
N LYS A 235 -3.30 -33.24 10.00
CA LYS A 235 -2.77 -34.50 10.54
C LYS A 235 -3.09 -34.66 12.02
N GLN A 236 -2.86 -33.63 12.83
CA GLN A 236 -3.19 -33.65 14.26
C GLN A 236 -4.69 -33.85 14.50
N LYS A 237 -5.54 -33.19 13.72
CA LYS A 237 -7.00 -33.36 13.80
C LYS A 237 -7.43 -34.79 13.47
N PHE A 238 -6.81 -35.40 12.45
CA PHE A 238 -7.04 -36.80 12.11
C PHE A 238 -6.61 -37.74 13.25
N GLU A 239 -5.41 -37.56 13.79
CA GLU A 239 -4.90 -38.37 14.92
C GLU A 239 -5.79 -38.28 16.16
N ASN A 240 -6.25 -37.06 16.49
CA ASN A 240 -7.18 -36.82 17.61
C ASN A 240 -8.53 -37.53 17.41
N ASN A 241 -9.08 -37.52 16.19
CA ASN A 241 -10.33 -38.23 15.87
C ASN A 241 -10.17 -39.74 16.00
N ILE A 242 -9.04 -40.31 15.55
CA ILE A 242 -8.74 -41.74 15.73
C ILE A 242 -8.65 -42.08 17.22
N CYS A 243 -7.93 -41.28 18.02
CA CYS A 243 -7.82 -41.50 19.46
C CYS A 243 -9.19 -41.44 20.17
N PHE A 244 -10.04 -40.47 19.78
CA PHE A 244 -11.40 -40.36 20.30
C PHE A 244 -12.25 -41.60 19.97
N ILE A 245 -12.21 -42.09 18.73
CA ILE A 245 -12.92 -43.31 18.31
C ILE A 245 -12.43 -44.52 19.10
N GLN A 246 -11.11 -44.69 19.26
CA GLN A 246 -10.53 -45.80 20.03
C GLN A 246 -10.98 -45.78 21.50
N LYS A 247 -10.95 -44.63 22.17
CA LYS A 247 -11.45 -44.49 23.55
C LYS A 247 -12.93 -44.85 23.67
N LYS A 248 -13.74 -44.43 22.69
CA LYS A 248 -15.18 -44.73 22.67
C LYS A 248 -15.47 -46.22 22.45
N LEU A 249 -14.67 -46.91 21.63
CA LEU A 249 -14.76 -48.36 21.45
C LEU A 249 -14.34 -49.12 22.71
N HIS A 250 -13.29 -48.66 23.40
CA HIS A 250 -12.82 -49.32 24.62
C HIS A 250 -13.75 -49.13 25.82
N ASN A 251 -14.44 -47.99 25.93
CA ASN A 251 -15.39 -47.73 27.02
C ASN A 251 -16.78 -48.37 26.81
N ASN A 252 -17.06 -48.91 25.62
CA ASN A 252 -18.33 -49.57 25.27
C ASN A 252 -18.20 -51.11 25.20
N LEU A 253 -17.05 -51.67 25.56
CA LEU A 253 -16.77 -53.10 25.74
C LEU A 253 -16.56 -53.38 27.23
#